data_AF-A0A924ETR6-F1
#
_entry.id   AF-A0A924ETR6-F1
#
_cell.length_a   1.000
_cell.length_b   1.000
_cell.length_c   1.000
_cell.angle_alpha   90.00
_cell.angle_beta   90.00
_cell.angle_gamma   90.00
#
_symmetry.space_group_name_H-M   'P 1'
#
loop_
_entity.id
_entity.type
_entity.pdbx_description
1 polymer ?
#
loop_
_entity_poly.entity_id
_entity_poly.type
_entity_poly.pdbx_seq_one_letter_code
_entity_poly.pdbx_strand_id
1 'polypeptide(L)' 'MAWRHTGEVGKVHYRAKRPDGSNRHLITKEGDALYELLEQHLQAIGYTGPKTAAEGSNEH' A
#
# COMPACT_ATOMS: atom_id res chain seq x y z
N MET A 1 -8.73 0.46 -7.76
CA MET A 1 -9.47 1.68 -7.36
C MET A 1 -9.39 1.80 -5.85
N ALA A 2 -9.08 3.01 -5.36
CA ALA A 2 -9.13 3.37 -3.94
C ALA A 2 -10.13 4.52 -3.77
N TRP A 3 -10.89 4.52 -2.67
CA TRP A 3 -11.86 5.59 -2.36
C TRP A 3 -11.83 5.93 -0.86
N ARG A 4 -12.17 7.17 -0.53
CA ARG A 4 -12.16 7.65 0.87
C ARG A 4 -13.24 6.95 1.69
N HIS A 5 -12.92 6.62 2.93
CA HIS A 5 -13.90 6.07 3.86
C HIS A 5 -14.86 7.18 4.34
N THR A 6 -16.15 6.99 4.11
CA THR A 6 -17.20 7.88 4.61
C THR A 6 -17.59 7.44 6.02
N GLY A 7 -16.84 7.88 7.03
CA GLY A 7 -17.11 7.53 8.43
C GLY A 7 -15.96 7.88 9.38
N GLU A 8 -14.73 7.78 8.90
CA GLU A 8 -13.53 8.17 9.65
C GLU A 8 -12.54 8.89 8.73
N VAL A 9 -12.16 10.11 9.13
CA VAL A 9 -11.20 10.94 8.41
C VAL A 9 -9.83 10.26 8.40
N GLY A 10 -9.18 10.24 7.24
CA GLY A 10 -7.84 9.67 7.06
C GLY A 10 -7.82 8.16 6.78
N LYS A 11 -8.98 7.48 6.70
CA LYS A 11 -9.06 6.10 6.21
C LYS A 11 -9.48 6.03 4.75
N VAL A 12 -8.91 5.08 4.03
CA VAL A 12 -9.22 4.78 2.63
C VAL A 12 -9.54 3.30 2.46
N HIS A 13 -10.47 3.03 1.55
CA HIS A 13 -10.73 1.71 1.01
C HIS A 13 -9.87 1.49 -0.21
N TYR A 14 -9.26 0.32 -0.34
CA TYR A 14 -8.63 -0.08 -1.59
C TYR A 14 -8.77 -1.58 -1.86
N ARG A 15 -8.72 -1.94 -3.15
CA ARG A 15 -8.71 -3.33 -3.61
C ARG A 15 -7.30 -3.72 -4.02
N ALA A 16 -6.74 -4.71 -3.33
CA ALA A 16 -5.47 -5.34 -3.64
C ALA A 16 -5.71 -6.67 -4.37
N LYS A 17 -4.92 -6.96 -5.41
CA LYS A 17 -4.95 -8.26 -6.08
C LYS A 17 -3.94 -9.19 -5.41
N ARG A 18 -4.39 -10.37 -5.00
CA ARG A 18 -3.54 -11.38 -4.39
C ARG A 18 -2.77 -12.18 -5.46
N PRO A 19 -1.67 -12.87 -5.06
CA PRO A 19 -0.95 -13.76 -5.95
C PRO A 19 -1.83 -14.87 -6.54
N ASP A 20 -2.84 -15.33 -5.79
CA ASP A 20 -3.82 -16.33 -6.25
C ASP A 20 -4.85 -15.78 -7.26
N GLY A 21 -4.78 -14.48 -7.59
CA GLY A 21 -5.68 -13.82 -8.53
C GLY A 21 -6.96 -13.26 -7.91
N SER A 22 -7.30 -13.61 -6.67
CA SER A 22 -8.43 -13.02 -5.95
C SER A 22 -8.19 -11.55 -5.58
N ASN A 23 -9.29 -10.81 -5.37
CA ASN A 23 -9.23 -9.43 -4.89
C ASN A 23 -9.54 -9.39 -3.39
N ARG A 24 -8.69 -8.72 -2.61
CA ARG A 24 -8.92 -8.41 -1.20
C ARG A 24 -9.32 -6.95 -1.05
N HIS A 25 -10.39 -6.70 -0.30
CA HIS A 25 -10.79 -5.35 0.10
C HIS A 25 -10.16 -5.02 1.46
N LEU A 26 -9.50 -3.87 1.55
CA LEU A 26 -8.80 -3.41 2.74
C LEU A 26 -9.24 -1.99 3.11
N ILE A 27 -9.25 -1.69 4.41
CA ILE A 27 -9.50 -0.38 4.98
C ILE A 27 -8.31 -0.04 5.85
N THR A 28 -7.59 1.02 5.52
CA THR A 28 -6.41 1.45 6.29
C THR A 28 -6.26 2.97 6.26
N LYS A 29 -5.30 3.52 6.99
CA LYS A 29 -4.97 4.95 6.92
C LYS A 29 -4.40 5.28 5.53
N GLU A 30 -4.67 6.48 5.03
CA GLU A 30 -4.27 6.89 3.68
C GLU A 30 -2.76 6.72 3.41
N GLY A 31 -1.90 7.05 4.39
CA GLY A 31 -0.46 6.86 4.29
C GLY A 31 -0.04 5.38 4.21
N ASP A 32 -0.56 4.55 5.10
CA ASP A 32 -0.30 3.10 5.10
C ASP A 32 -0.79 2.41 3.82
N ALA A 33 -1.91 2.87 3.25
CA ALA A 33 -2.46 2.31 2.01
C ALA A 33 -1.48 2.47 0.84
N LEU A 34 -0.80 3.62 0.74
CA LEU A 34 0.15 3.91 -0.34
C LEU A 34 1.38 3.02 -0.25
N TYR A 35 1.89 2.78 0.97
CA TYR A 35 3.02 1.88 1.19
C TYR A 35 2.71 0.45 0.77
N GLU A 36 1.57 -0.10 1.20
CA GLU A 36 1.20 -1.47 0.84
C GLU A 36 0.98 -1.65 -0.67
N LEU A 37 0.39 -0.65 -1.33
CA LEU A 37 0.15 -0.69 -2.77
C LEU A 37 1.47 -0.61 -3.57
N LEU A 38 2.42 0.19 -3.10
CA LEU A 38 3.76 0.27 -3.67
C LEU A 38 4.50 -1.07 -3.50
N GLU A 39 4.51 -1.66 -2.30
CA GLU A 39 5.16 -2.95 -2.07
C GLU A 39 4.58 -4.05 -2.96
N GLN A 40 3.25 -4.10 -3.12
CA GLN A 40 2.60 -5.05 -4.04
C GLN A 40 3.00 -4.83 -5.49
N HIS A 41 3.08 -3.57 -5.94
CA HIS A 41 3.49 -3.25 -7.31
C HIS A 41 4.95 -3.65 -7.56
N LEU A 42 5.85 -3.34 -6.63
CA LEU A 42 7.26 -3.70 -6.71
C LEU A 42 7.46 -5.22 -6.74
N GLN A 43 6.74 -5.98 -5.90
CA GLN A 43 6.76 -7.44 -5.96
C GLN A 43 6.23 -7.97 -7.29
N ALA A 44 5.14 -7.39 -7.82
CA ALA A 44 4.55 -7.83 -9.08
C ALA A 44 5.47 -7.64 -10.29
N ILE A 45 6.33 -6.62 -10.28
CA ILE A 45 7.34 -6.39 -11.33
C ILE A 45 8.67 -7.10 -11.05
N GLY A 46 8.75 -7.89 -9.98
CA GLY A 46 9.97 -8.61 -9.59
C GLY A 46 11.09 -7.69 -9.10
N TYR A 47 10.77 -6.51 -8.59
CA TYR A 47 11.75 -5.60 -8.02
C TYR A 47 12.28 -6.15 -6.70
N THR A 48 13.59 -6.43 -6.65
CA THR A 48 14.30 -6.95 -5.47
C THR A 48 15.24 -5.93 -4.84
N GLY A 49 15.10 -4.64 -5.18
CA GLY A 49 15.89 -3.56 -4.58
C GLY A 49 15.52 -3.32 -3.11
N PRO A 50 16.19 -2.37 -2.45
CA PRO A 50 15.91 -2.06 -1.05
C PRO A 50 14.43 -1.73 -0.87
N LYS A 51 13.82 -2.28 0.18
CA LYS A 51 12.46 -1.89 0.58
C LYS A 51 12.46 -0.37 0.69
N THR A 52 11.52 0.28 0.02
CA THR A 52 11.40 1.75 -0.05
C THR A 52 11.13 2.42 1.31
N ALA A 53 11.16 1.65 2.40
CA ALA A 53 11.07 2.11 3.79
C ALA A 53 12.42 2.15 4.52
N ALA A 54 13.54 1.79 3.87
CA ALA A 54 14.88 1.94 4.44
C ALA A 54 15.68 2.95 3.61
N GLU A 55 15.30 4.22 3.68
CA GLU A 55 16.19 5.40 3.49
C GLU A 55 15.39 6.69 3.72
N GLY A 56 14.91 6.85 4.95
CA GLY A 56 14.47 8.12 5.52
C GLY A 56 15.04 8.34 6.93
N SER A 57 15.94 7.47 7.39
CA SER A 57 16.80 7.74 8.54
C SER A 57 18.05 8.43 8.02
N ASN A 58 17.98 9.73 7.79
CA ASN A 58 19.16 10.56 7.99
C ASN A 58 18.74 11.78 8.81
N GLU A 59 19.33 11.81 9.99
CA GLU A 59 19.19 12.79 11.05
C GLU A 59 19.77 14.15 10.64
N HIS A 60 19.26 15.19 11.31
CA HIS A 60 19.83 16.54 11.50
C HIS A 60 19.65 17.61 10.40
#